data_AF-W4V4W8-F1
#
_entry.id   AF-W4V4W8-F1
#
_cell.length_a   1.000
_cell.length_b   1.000
_cell.length_c   1.000
_cell.angle_alpha   90.00
_cell.angle_beta   90.00
_cell.angle_gamma   90.00
#
_symmetry.space_group_name_H-M   'P 1'
#
loop_
_entity.id
_entity.type
_entity.pdbx_description
1 polymer ?
#
loop_
_entity_poly.entity_id
_entity_poly.type
_entity_poly.pdbx_seq_one_letter_code
_entity_poly.pdbx_strand_id
1 'polypeptide(L)'
;MLSRKYRNVYVFDLKSIVEEKGREQFYSKKLWYLGGIKYSMKAEKLLEQHINRCVASVKGIRKKCLILDLDNTLWGGVVGEAGPEGIELADFKEGARYKDFQRRLKEIKDLGIILAVVSKNNFDDAIKIIREHKHMVLREEDFVALKINWDLKSKI
;
A
#
# COMPACT_ATOMS: atom_id res chain seq x y z
N MET A 1 -18.69 5.03 21.40
CA MET A 1 -18.95 5.34 19.96
C MET A 1 -20.09 4.45 19.47
N LEU A 2 -21.09 5.00 18.77
CA LEU A 2 -22.30 4.27 18.34
C LEU A 2 -21.99 3.02 17.50
N SER A 3 -20.96 3.07 16.65
CA SER A 3 -20.48 1.95 15.83
C SER A 3 -20.02 0.73 16.61
N ARG A 4 -19.64 0.88 17.89
CA ARG A 4 -19.30 -0.27 18.77
C ARG A 4 -20.55 -0.95 19.35
N LYS A 5 -21.67 -0.24 19.41
CA LYS A 5 -22.93 -0.73 19.97
C LYS A 5 -23.85 -1.33 18.89
N TYR A 6 -23.79 -0.81 17.66
CA TYR A 6 -24.69 -1.19 16.57
C TYR A 6 -23.91 -1.66 15.34
N ARG A 7 -24.18 -2.90 14.89
CA ARG A 7 -23.47 -3.55 13.76
C ARG A 7 -23.72 -2.90 12.40
N ASN A 8 -24.83 -2.18 12.26
CA ASN A 8 -25.25 -1.50 11.04
C ASN A 8 -24.81 -0.02 10.99
N VAL A 9 -23.95 0.42 11.92
CA VAL A 9 -23.42 1.79 11.97
C VAL A 9 -21.93 1.78 11.66
N TYR A 10 -21.57 2.41 10.55
CA TYR A 10 -20.18 2.51 10.08
C TYR A 10 -19.64 3.92 10.27
N VAL A 11 -18.35 4.02 10.62
CA VAL A 11 -17.67 5.31 10.78
C VAL A 11 -17.16 5.75 9.42
N PHE A 12 -17.54 6.94 9.00
CA PHE A 12 -16.96 7.62 7.85
C PHE A 12 -16.11 8.78 8.37
N ASP A 13 -14.79 8.62 8.33
CA ASP A 13 -13.85 9.59 8.90
C ASP A 13 -13.64 10.80 7.97
N LEU A 14 -14.70 11.61 7.84
CA LEU A 14 -14.68 12.84 7.05
C LEU A 14 -13.58 13.80 7.52
N LYS A 15 -13.24 13.78 8.82
CA LYS A 15 -12.25 14.69 9.39
C LYS A 15 -10.88 14.43 8.76
N SER A 16 -10.39 13.19 8.77
CA SER A 16 -9.10 12.85 8.18
C SER A 16 -9.05 13.17 6.67
N ILE A 17 -10.14 12.96 5.95
CA ILE A 17 -10.23 13.29 4.51
C ILE A 17 -10.06 14.81 4.29
N VAL A 18 -10.70 15.62 5.14
CA VAL A 18 -10.59 17.09 5.08
C VAL A 18 -9.17 17.54 5.44
N GLU A 19 -8.55 16.92 6.45
CA GLU A 19 -7.20 17.25 6.92
C GLU A 19 -6.14 16.92 5.86
N GLU A 20 -6.23 15.75 5.23
CA GLU A 20 -5.32 15.33 4.16
C GLU A 20 -5.39 16.27 2.95
N LYS A 21 -6.60 16.70 2.56
CA LYS A 21 -6.77 17.56 1.39
C LYS A 21 -6.55 19.05 1.68
N GLY A 22 -6.65 19.45 2.94
CA GLY A 22 -6.67 20.83 3.38
C GLY A 22 -8.06 21.46 3.26
N ARG A 23 -8.49 22.13 4.33
CA ARG A 23 -9.83 22.74 4.46
C ARG A 23 -10.18 23.68 3.30
N GLU A 24 -9.23 24.50 2.86
CA GLU A 24 -9.46 25.50 1.79
C GLU A 24 -9.77 24.86 0.45
N GLN A 25 -9.11 23.74 0.12
CA GLN A 25 -9.38 23.02 -1.12
C GLN A 25 -10.65 22.17 -1.02
N PHE A 26 -11.04 21.80 0.20
CA PHE A 26 -12.17 20.90 0.44
C PHE A 26 -13.52 21.60 0.32
N TYR A 27 -13.62 22.83 0.82
CA TYR A 27 -14.87 23.60 0.84
C TYR A 27 -14.90 24.67 -0.25
N SER A 28 -16.09 24.95 -0.79
CA SER A 28 -16.26 26.00 -1.81
C SER A 28 -17.20 27.08 -1.30
N LYS A 29 -16.65 28.25 -0.95
CA LYS A 29 -17.46 29.43 -0.60
C LYS A 29 -18.36 29.84 -1.78
N LYS A 30 -17.81 29.82 -3.00
CA LYS A 30 -18.56 30.17 -4.22
C LYS A 30 -19.78 29.28 -4.42
N LEU A 31 -19.59 27.95 -4.36
CA LEU A 31 -20.70 27.01 -4.57
C LEU A 31 -21.71 27.04 -3.40
N TRP A 32 -21.25 27.34 -2.19
CA TRP A 32 -22.13 27.57 -1.05
C TRP A 32 -23.06 28.76 -1.29
N TYR A 33 -22.55 29.91 -1.71
CA TYR A 33 -23.37 31.09 -1.98
C TYR A 33 -24.26 30.94 -3.22
N LEU A 34 -23.83 30.18 -4.23
CA LEU A 34 -24.61 29.98 -5.46
C LEU A 34 -25.71 28.92 -5.33
N GLY A 35 -25.60 27.97 -4.41
CA GLY A 35 -26.56 26.87 -4.33
C GLY A 35 -26.53 26.00 -3.07
N GLY A 36 -25.93 26.48 -1.97
CA GLY A 36 -25.83 25.71 -0.72
C GLY A 36 -24.90 24.49 -0.79
N ILE A 37 -24.09 24.37 -1.85
CA ILE A 37 -23.19 23.24 -2.06
C ILE A 37 -21.92 23.46 -1.25
N LYS A 38 -21.72 22.62 -0.24
CA LYS A 38 -20.65 22.78 0.75
C LYS A 38 -19.26 22.44 0.19
N TYR A 39 -19.17 21.37 -0.58
CA TYR A 39 -17.91 20.77 -1.00
C TYR A 39 -17.46 21.32 -2.36
N SER A 40 -16.14 21.37 -2.58
CA SER A 40 -15.61 21.63 -3.92
C SER A 40 -15.81 20.40 -4.82
N MET A 41 -15.81 20.59 -6.13
CA MET A 41 -15.84 19.47 -7.10
C MET A 41 -14.75 18.42 -6.84
N LYS A 42 -13.57 18.86 -6.37
CA LYS A 42 -12.47 17.96 -6.00
C LYS A 42 -12.80 17.15 -4.74
N ALA A 43 -13.42 17.78 -3.75
CA ALA A 43 -13.86 17.12 -2.53
C ALA A 43 -15.01 16.14 -2.79
N GLU A 44 -15.96 16.47 -3.65
CA GLU A 44 -17.04 15.55 -4.03
C GLU A 44 -16.51 14.26 -4.63
N LYS A 45 -15.58 14.35 -5.59
CA LYS A 45 -14.93 13.17 -6.19
C LYS A 45 -14.15 12.35 -5.15
N LEU A 46 -13.47 13.02 -4.22
CA LEU A 46 -12.74 12.34 -3.15
C LEU A 46 -13.70 11.62 -2.18
N LEU A 47 -14.81 12.26 -1.83
CA LEU A 47 -15.85 11.69 -0.98
C LEU A 47 -16.53 10.51 -1.63
N GLU A 48 -16.88 10.61 -2.92
CA GLU A 48 -17.43 9.51 -3.71
C GLU A 48 -16.51 8.28 -3.64
N GLN A 49 -15.22 8.45 -3.88
CA GLN A 49 -14.23 7.36 -3.79
C GLN A 49 -14.18 6.74 -2.39
N HIS A 50 -14.19 7.57 -1.33
CA HIS A 50 -14.18 7.07 0.04
C HIS A 50 -15.46 6.34 0.42
N ILE A 51 -16.63 6.87 0.03
CA ILE A 51 -17.93 6.24 0.25
C ILE A 51 -17.97 4.89 -0.47
N ASN A 52 -17.53 4.82 -1.72
CA ASN A 52 -17.48 3.58 -2.47
C ASN A 52 -16.54 2.54 -1.82
N ARG A 53 -15.41 2.96 -1.24
CA ARG A 53 -14.53 2.08 -0.46
C ARG A 53 -15.21 1.57 0.82
N CYS A 54 -15.92 2.42 1.54
CA CYS A 54 -16.70 2.00 2.71
C CYS A 54 -17.81 1.01 2.32
N VAL A 55 -18.55 1.29 1.24
CA VAL A 55 -19.60 0.38 0.75
C VAL A 55 -19.01 -0.97 0.32
N ALA A 56 -17.86 -0.97 -0.37
CA ALA A 56 -17.18 -2.20 -0.76
C ALA A 56 -16.74 -3.02 0.46
N SER A 57 -16.22 -2.37 1.50
CA SER A 57 -15.81 -3.06 2.74
C SER A 57 -17.01 -3.66 3.48
N VAL A 58 -18.13 -2.93 3.56
CA VAL A 58 -19.39 -3.43 4.13
C VAL A 58 -19.92 -4.64 3.36
N LYS A 59 -19.80 -4.63 2.03
CA LYS A 59 -20.17 -5.77 1.16
C LYS A 59 -19.17 -6.93 1.22
N GLY A 60 -18.12 -6.86 2.04
CA GLY A 60 -17.10 -7.90 2.15
C GLY A 60 -16.19 -8.03 0.93
N ILE A 61 -16.23 -7.04 0.01
CA ILE A 61 -15.35 -7.01 -1.16
C ILE A 61 -13.97 -6.56 -0.67
N ARG A 62 -13.10 -7.54 -0.41
CA ARG A 62 -11.72 -7.31 0.03
C ARG A 62 -10.72 -7.92 -0.93
N LYS A 63 -9.58 -7.25 -1.10
CA LYS A 63 -8.39 -7.89 -1.67
C LYS A 63 -7.84 -8.85 -0.62
N LYS A 64 -7.41 -10.04 -1.05
CA LYS A 64 -6.88 -11.09 -0.16
C LYS A 64 -5.40 -11.36 -0.36
N CYS A 65 -4.87 -10.98 -1.52
CA CYS A 65 -3.49 -11.20 -1.90
C CYS A 65 -2.89 -9.89 -2.41
N LEU A 66 -1.64 -9.62 -2.02
CA LEU A 66 -0.82 -8.53 -2.53
C LEU A 66 0.41 -9.14 -3.21
N ILE A 67 0.53 -8.87 -4.51
CA ILE A 67 1.65 -9.33 -5.33
C ILE A 67 2.64 -8.18 -5.45
N LEU A 68 3.90 -8.45 -5.10
CA LEU A 68 4.95 -7.45 -4.97
C LEU A 68 6.04 -7.68 -6.02
N ASP A 69 6.58 -6.59 -6.53
CA ASP A 69 7.86 -6.61 -7.25
C ASP A 69 9.02 -6.54 -6.24
N LEU A 70 10.25 -6.68 -6.71
CA LEU A 70 11.45 -6.61 -5.87
C LEU A 70 12.21 -5.30 -6.06
N ASP A 71 12.91 -5.15 -7.18
CA ASP A 71 13.72 -3.97 -7.48
C ASP A 71 12.89 -2.68 -7.49
N ASN A 72 13.44 -1.63 -6.87
CA ASN A 72 12.77 -0.34 -6.62
C ASN A 72 11.39 -0.44 -5.92
N THR A 73 11.11 -1.59 -5.28
CA THR A 73 9.85 -1.84 -4.59
C THR A 73 10.09 -2.27 -3.14
N LEU A 74 10.79 -3.38 -2.92
CA LEU A 74 11.18 -3.84 -1.58
C LEU A 74 12.55 -3.32 -1.15
N TRP A 75 13.39 -2.92 -2.10
CA TRP A 75 14.65 -2.21 -1.91
C TRP A 75 14.86 -1.25 -3.09
N GLY A 76 15.77 -0.30 -2.96
CA GLY A 76 16.17 0.55 -4.08
C GLY A 76 17.30 -0.06 -4.90
N GLY A 77 17.35 0.29 -6.18
CA GLY A 77 18.34 -0.24 -7.12
C GLY A 77 17.90 -1.54 -7.79
N VAL A 78 18.70 -1.96 -8.78
CA VAL A 78 18.50 -3.17 -9.58
C VAL A 78 19.59 -4.18 -9.19
N VAL A 79 19.20 -5.30 -8.58
CA VAL A 79 20.18 -6.29 -8.07
C VAL A 79 21.09 -6.84 -9.18
N GLY A 80 20.57 -7.01 -10.40
CA GLY A 80 21.36 -7.50 -11.52
C GLY A 80 22.50 -6.56 -11.97
N GLU A 81 22.43 -5.28 -11.61
CA GLU A 81 23.44 -4.27 -11.94
C GLU A 81 24.35 -3.97 -10.76
N ALA A 82 23.77 -3.79 -9.57
CA ALA A 82 24.49 -3.37 -8.36
C ALA A 82 25.03 -4.54 -7.52
N GLY A 83 24.54 -5.76 -7.77
CA GLY A 83 24.77 -6.93 -6.92
C GLY A 83 24.00 -6.86 -5.59
N PRO A 84 23.99 -7.95 -4.79
CA PRO A 84 23.25 -8.01 -3.53
C PRO A 84 23.66 -6.98 -2.46
N GLU A 85 24.92 -6.57 -2.44
CA GLU A 85 25.46 -5.59 -1.47
C GLU A 85 25.22 -4.13 -1.92
N GLY A 86 24.86 -3.91 -3.18
CA GLY A 86 24.71 -2.58 -3.78
C GLY A 86 23.29 -2.03 -3.74
N ILE A 87 22.32 -2.78 -3.19
CA ILE A 87 20.92 -2.33 -3.09
C ILE A 87 20.74 -1.30 -1.97
N GLU A 88 19.75 -0.44 -2.11
CA GLU A 88 19.38 0.54 -1.08
C GLU A 88 18.36 -0.07 -0.12
N LEU A 89 18.86 -0.61 1.00
CA LEU A 89 18.03 -1.08 2.10
C LEU A 89 18.76 -0.87 3.42
N ALA A 90 18.27 0.04 4.27
CA ALA A 90 18.99 0.48 5.46
C ALA A 90 18.05 1.02 6.54
N ASP A 91 18.58 1.29 7.72
CA ASP A 91 17.86 2.00 8.80
C ASP A 91 17.76 3.51 8.58
N PHE A 92 18.53 4.07 7.64
CA PHE A 92 18.65 5.51 7.43
C PHE A 92 18.74 5.85 5.93
N LYS A 93 18.61 7.14 5.61
CA LYS A 93 18.62 7.70 4.24
C LYS A 93 17.55 7.04 3.34
N GLU A 94 17.78 7.00 2.03
CA GLU A 94 16.86 6.39 1.05
C GLU A 94 16.60 4.89 1.31
N GLY A 95 17.49 4.16 1.99
CA GLY A 95 17.21 2.78 2.37
C GLY A 95 16.07 2.63 3.39
N ALA A 96 15.83 3.64 4.23
CA ALA A 96 14.84 3.58 5.32
C ALA A 96 13.39 3.51 4.81
N ARG A 97 13.07 4.22 3.72
CA ARG A 97 11.72 4.19 3.12
C ARG A 97 11.32 2.79 2.66
N TYR A 98 12.25 2.00 2.12
CA TYR A 98 11.99 0.62 1.72
C TYR A 98 11.79 -0.28 2.94
N LYS A 99 12.60 -0.11 3.98
CA LYS A 99 12.44 -0.83 5.24
C LYS A 99 11.09 -0.53 5.91
N ASP A 100 10.68 0.74 5.95
CA ASP A 100 9.38 1.15 6.49
C ASP A 100 8.21 0.65 5.63
N PHE A 101 8.35 0.67 4.31
CA PHE A 101 7.37 0.06 3.42
C PHE A 101 7.19 -1.44 3.71
N GLN A 102 8.28 -2.19 3.87
CA GLN A 102 8.22 -3.60 4.26
C GLN A 102 7.55 -3.82 5.62
N ARG A 103 7.77 -2.94 6.62
CA ARG A 103 7.06 -2.99 7.90
C ARG A 103 5.54 -2.85 7.72
N ARG A 104 5.10 -1.92 6.86
CA ARG A 104 3.66 -1.77 6.53
C ARG A 104 3.09 -2.99 5.81
N LEU A 105 3.87 -3.61 4.92
CA LEU A 105 3.45 -4.86 4.28
C LEU A 105 3.29 -6.00 5.30
N LYS A 106 4.16 -6.08 6.31
CA LYS A 106 4.06 -7.06 7.40
C LYS A 106 2.82 -6.82 8.27
N GLU A 107 2.54 -5.57 8.62
CA GLU A 107 1.28 -5.20 9.31
C GLU A 107 0.04 -5.61 8.49
N ILE A 108 0.06 -5.40 7.16
CA ILE A 108 -1.02 -5.81 6.26
C ILE A 108 -1.15 -7.34 6.23
N LYS A 109 -0.02 -8.07 6.24
CA LYS A 109 0.00 -9.53 6.32
C LYS A 109 -0.64 -10.04 7.61
N ASP A 110 -0.32 -9.41 8.74
CA ASP A 110 -0.86 -9.76 10.05
C ASP A 110 -2.38 -9.55 10.15
N LEU A 111 -2.96 -8.72 9.26
CA LEU A 111 -4.41 -8.57 9.07
C LEU A 111 -5.05 -9.68 8.21
N GLY A 112 -4.27 -10.68 7.78
CA GLY A 112 -4.71 -11.84 7.01
C GLY A 112 -4.64 -11.69 5.49
N ILE A 113 -3.88 -10.71 4.98
CA ILE A 113 -3.56 -10.60 3.56
C ILE A 113 -2.33 -11.46 3.24
N ILE A 114 -2.42 -12.31 2.22
CA ILE A 114 -1.27 -13.10 1.79
C ILE A 114 -0.37 -12.28 0.86
N LEU A 115 0.95 -12.46 0.99
CA LEU A 115 1.94 -11.80 0.14
C LEU A 115 2.52 -12.79 -0.87
N ALA A 116 2.77 -12.34 -2.09
CA ALA A 116 3.50 -13.09 -3.09
C ALA A 116 4.46 -12.17 -3.84
N VAL A 117 5.51 -12.73 -4.44
CA VAL A 117 6.46 -11.99 -5.29
C VAL A 117 6.28 -12.39 -6.75
N VAL A 118 6.24 -11.39 -7.63
CA VAL A 118 6.37 -11.56 -9.08
C VAL A 118 7.34 -10.51 -9.61
N SER A 119 8.57 -10.96 -9.88
CA SER A 119 9.67 -10.07 -10.27
C SER A 119 10.57 -10.65 -11.35
N LYS A 120 11.25 -9.75 -12.07
CA LYS A 120 12.18 -10.09 -13.15
C LYS A 120 13.61 -9.97 -12.66
N ASN A 121 14.10 -11.03 -12.03
CA ASN A 121 15.47 -11.12 -11.52
C ASN A 121 16.03 -12.53 -11.72
N ASN A 122 17.33 -12.67 -11.46
CA ASN A 122 17.93 -13.96 -11.15
C ASN A 122 17.42 -14.41 -9.77
N PHE A 123 16.92 -15.65 -9.70
CA PHE A 123 16.36 -16.21 -8.47
C PHE A 123 17.39 -16.23 -7.33
N ASP A 124 18.62 -16.68 -7.61
CA ASP A 124 19.66 -16.89 -6.60
C ASP A 124 20.12 -15.55 -5.97
N ASP A 125 20.24 -14.51 -6.78
CA ASP A 125 20.61 -13.18 -6.30
C ASP A 125 19.51 -12.57 -5.43
N ALA A 126 18.26 -12.65 -5.89
CA ALA A 126 17.12 -12.09 -5.20
C ALA A 126 16.81 -12.82 -3.89
N ILE A 127 16.83 -14.16 -3.90
CA ILE A 127 16.52 -14.96 -2.71
C ILE A 127 17.58 -14.79 -1.63
N LYS A 128 18.85 -14.60 -2.02
CA LYS A 128 19.94 -14.30 -1.10
C LYS A 128 19.66 -13.01 -0.33
N ILE A 129 19.23 -11.94 -1.01
CA ILE A 129 18.84 -10.68 -0.34
C ILE A 129 17.70 -10.93 0.66
N ILE A 130 16.63 -11.60 0.21
CA ILE A 130 15.45 -11.86 1.05
C ILE A 130 15.82 -12.63 2.33
N ARG A 131 16.71 -13.61 2.22
CA ARG A 131 17.13 -14.46 3.34
C ARG A 131 18.17 -13.80 4.24
N GLU A 132 19.18 -13.17 3.66
CA GLU A 132 20.42 -12.84 4.38
C GLU A 132 20.57 -11.34 4.67
N HIS A 133 19.92 -10.47 3.90
CA HIS A 133 20.15 -9.03 4.06
C HIS A 133 19.66 -8.55 5.43
N LYS A 134 20.56 -7.97 6.22
CA LYS A 134 20.32 -7.59 7.63
C LYS A 134 19.14 -6.63 7.82
N HIS A 135 18.88 -5.78 6.84
CA HIS A 135 17.83 -4.75 6.91
C HIS A 135 16.50 -5.17 6.28
N MET A 136 16.45 -6.36 5.68
CA MET A 136 15.22 -6.91 5.13
C MET A 136 14.29 -7.32 6.27
N VAL A 137 13.04 -6.89 6.19
CA VAL A 137 12.02 -7.11 7.23
C VAL A 137 11.11 -8.28 6.84
N LEU A 138 10.79 -8.39 5.55
CA LEU A 138 10.07 -9.53 4.99
C LEU A 138 11.05 -10.66 4.69
N ARG A 139 10.73 -11.86 5.16
CA ARG A 139 11.51 -13.08 4.90
C ARG A 139 10.75 -14.00 3.96
N GLU A 140 11.40 -15.08 3.51
CA GLU A 140 10.80 -16.02 2.57
C GLU A 140 9.47 -16.58 3.07
N GLU A 141 9.38 -16.89 4.37
CA GLU A 141 8.19 -17.36 5.06
C GLU A 141 7.05 -16.33 5.14
N ASP A 142 7.31 -15.06 4.82
CA ASP A 142 6.27 -14.04 4.69
C ASP A 142 5.49 -14.15 3.38
N PHE A 143 6.01 -14.89 2.39
CA PHE A 143 5.42 -15.04 1.07
C PHE A 143 4.85 -16.44 0.84
N VAL A 144 3.64 -16.52 0.27
CA VAL A 144 3.03 -17.81 -0.12
C VAL A 144 3.54 -18.33 -1.47
N ALA A 145 4.13 -17.45 -2.28
CA ALA A 145 4.68 -17.79 -3.58
C ALA A 145 5.76 -16.78 -3.99
N LEU A 146 6.83 -17.28 -4.59
CA LEU A 146 7.91 -16.48 -5.17
C LEU A 146 8.07 -16.86 -6.65
N LYS A 147 7.65 -15.96 -7.54
CA LYS A 147 7.95 -16.07 -8.97
C LYS A 147 9.01 -15.04 -9.33
N ILE A 148 10.26 -15.50 -9.37
CA ILE A 148 11.42 -14.66 -9.67
C ILE A 148 12.13 -15.28 -10.88
N ASN A 149 11.81 -14.78 -12.06
CA ASN A 149 12.36 -15.26 -13.33
C ASN A 149 12.15 -14.23 -14.45
N TRP A 150 12.65 -14.52 -15.64
CA TRP A 150 12.57 -13.62 -16.80
C TRP A 150 11.30 -13.75 -17.65
N ASP A 151 10.35 -14.61 -17.24
CA ASP A 151 9.08 -14.75 -17.94
C ASP A 151 8.22 -13.47 -17.84
N LEU A 152 7.20 -13.39 -18.68
CA LEU A 152 6.17 -12.38 -18.52
C LEU A 152 5.48 -12.52 -17.15
N LYS A 153 5.29 -11.39 -16.46
CA LYS A 153 4.60 -11.34 -15.17
C LYS A 153 3.14 -11.81 -15.26
N SER A 154 2.52 -11.68 -16.44
CA SER A 154 1.15 -12.14 -16.72
C SER A 154 1.02 -13.65 -16.96
N LYS A 155 2.14 -14.35 -17.21
CA LYS A 155 2.13 -15.79 -17.41
C LYS A 155 2.00 -16.45 -16.04
N ILE A 156 0.85 -17.06 -15.75
CA ILE A 156 0.61 -17.79 -14.50
C ILE A 156 1.25 -19.16 -14.60
#